data_AF-A0A526XN72-F1
#
_entry.id   AF-A0A526XN72-F1
#
_cell.length_a   1.000
_cell.length_b   1.000
_cell.length_c   1.000
_cell.angle_alpha   90.00
_cell.angle_beta   90.00
_cell.angle_gamma   90.00
#
_symmetry.space_group_name_H-M   'P 1'
#
loop_
_entity.id
_entity.type
_entity.pdbx_description
1 polymer ?
#
loop_
_entity_poly.entity_id
_entity_poly.type
_entity_poly.pdbx_seq_one_letter_code
_entity_poly.pdbx_strand_id
1 'polypeptide(L)'
;VKIIPFAVASALVDAVARICASGEIFAVNAYQPVRVGVIQTVLPGIKPSVLDKTLRVTEARLARSGGRLTAERRTPHDVGAVADA
;
A
#
# COMPACT_ATOMS: atom_id res chain seq x y z
N VAL A 1 -20.90 26.03 -22.87
CA VAL A 1 -20.93 25.36 -21.54
C VAL A 1 -21.44 23.93 -21.73
N LYS A 2 -20.70 22.91 -21.31
CA LYS A 2 -21.20 21.51 -21.26
C LYS A 2 -21.69 21.22 -19.85
N ILE A 3 -22.98 20.93 -19.70
CA ILE A 3 -23.59 20.53 -18.42
C ILE A 3 -23.86 19.02 -18.51
N ILE A 4 -23.34 18.25 -17.55
CA ILE A 4 -23.69 16.83 -17.36
C ILE A 4 -24.58 16.79 -16.13
N PRO A 5 -25.90 16.57 -16.25
CA PRO A 5 -26.78 16.54 -15.10
C PRO A 5 -26.64 15.19 -14.39
N PHE A 6 -25.98 15.18 -13.23
CA PHE A 6 -25.92 14.04 -12.31
C PHE A 6 -27.19 13.93 -11.43
N ALA A 7 -28.29 14.59 -11.82
CA ALA A 7 -29.50 14.60 -11.02
C ALA A 7 -30.24 13.27 -11.13
N VAL A 8 -30.64 12.73 -9.97
CA VAL A 8 -31.47 11.52 -9.84
C VAL A 8 -32.80 11.93 -9.21
N ALA A 9 -33.90 11.29 -9.60
CA ALA A 9 -35.22 11.56 -9.01
C ALA A 9 -35.22 11.27 -7.50
N SER A 10 -35.81 12.18 -6.70
CA SER A 10 -35.87 12.04 -5.23
C SER A 10 -36.41 10.68 -4.79
N ALA A 11 -37.47 10.20 -5.44
CA ALA A 11 -38.09 8.91 -5.11
C ALA A 11 -37.10 7.72 -5.23
N LEU A 12 -36.14 7.77 -6.14
CA LEU A 12 -35.10 6.74 -6.26
C LEU A 12 -34.09 6.85 -5.11
N VAL A 13 -33.71 8.07 -4.72
CA VAL A 13 -32.84 8.31 -3.55
C VAL A 13 -33.51 7.79 -2.28
N ASP A 14 -34.80 8.08 -2.08
CA ASP A 14 -35.58 7.65 -0.91
C ASP A 14 -35.77 6.13 -0.86
N ALA A 15 -35.94 5.49 -2.02
CA ALA A 15 -36.00 4.03 -2.12
C ALA A 15 -34.66 3.38 -1.74
N VAL A 16 -33.55 3.90 -2.27
CA VAL A 16 -32.20 3.40 -1.96
C VAL A 16 -31.88 3.62 -0.48
N ALA A 17 -32.20 4.79 0.09
CA ALA A 17 -31.97 5.08 1.50
C ALA A 17 -32.69 4.08 2.42
N ARG A 18 -33.93 3.68 2.11
CA ARG A 18 -34.65 2.64 2.86
C ARG A 18 -34.00 1.27 2.76
N ILE A 19 -33.49 0.89 1.59
CA ILE A 19 -32.74 -0.36 1.40
C ILE A 19 -31.46 -0.33 2.24
N CYS A 20 -30.72 0.78 2.18
CA CYS A 20 -29.49 1.00 2.97
C CYS A 20 -29.73 0.96 4.48
N ALA A 21 -30.91 1.37 4.95
CA ALA A 21 -31.28 1.33 6.36
C ALA A 21 -31.72 -0.06 6.85
N SER A 22 -32.02 -0.99 5.93
CA SER A 22 -32.58 -2.31 6.29
C SER A 22 -31.53 -3.34 6.73
N GLY A 23 -30.24 -3.04 6.57
CA GLY A 23 -29.15 -3.93 6.96
C GLY A 23 -27.79 -3.38 6.57
N GLU A 24 -26.72 -4.13 6.86
CA GLU A 24 -25.38 -3.78 6.40
C GLU A 24 -25.29 -3.99 4.89
N ILE A 25 -25.21 -2.89 4.14
CA ILE A 25 -25.11 -2.92 2.67
C ILE A 25 -23.68 -3.11 2.15
N PHE A 26 -22.68 -2.74 2.94
CA PHE A 26 -21.29 -3.07 2.72
C PHE A 26 -20.50 -2.93 4.03
N ALA A 27 -19.48 -3.76 4.19
CA ALA A 27 -18.51 -3.65 5.26
C ALA A 27 -17.16 -3.23 4.68
N VAL A 28 -16.46 -2.33 5.38
CA VAL A 28 -15.06 -2.02 5.08
C VAL A 28 -14.20 -2.72 6.10
N ASN A 29 -13.52 -3.79 5.68
CA ASN A 29 -12.56 -4.47 6.54
C ASN A 29 -11.31 -3.60 6.73
N ALA A 30 -10.86 -3.48 7.98
CA ALA A 30 -9.62 -2.78 8.28
C ALA A 30 -8.44 -3.47 7.60
N TYR A 31 -7.56 -2.68 6.99
CA TYR A 31 -6.28 -3.18 6.48
C TYR A 31 -5.48 -3.81 7.63
N GLN A 32 -4.97 -5.02 7.42
CA GLN A 32 -4.13 -5.71 8.38
C GLN A 32 -2.65 -5.40 8.10
N PRO A 33 -1.95 -4.71 9.01
CA PRO A 33 -0.57 -4.33 8.76
C PRO A 33 0.37 -5.51 8.71
N VAL A 34 1.32 -5.45 7.77
CA VAL A 34 2.28 -6.54 7.52
C VAL A 34 3.67 -6.25 8.10
N ARG A 35 4.40 -7.33 8.39
CA ARG A 35 5.84 -7.27 8.65
C ARG A 35 6.59 -7.56 7.35
N VAL A 36 7.55 -6.72 7.01
CA VAL A 36 8.30 -6.81 5.75
C VAL A 36 9.78 -6.99 6.03
N GLY A 37 10.43 -7.88 5.29
CA GLY A 37 11.89 -7.94 5.16
C GLY A 37 12.31 -7.34 3.82
N VAL A 38 13.47 -6.69 3.77
CA VAL A 38 14.01 -6.08 2.55
C VAL A 38 15.38 -6.67 2.23
N ILE A 39 15.55 -7.14 0.99
CA ILE A 39 16.83 -7.55 0.43
C ILE A 39 17.21 -6.53 -0.64
N GLN A 40 18.40 -5.95 -0.53
CA GLN A 40 18.95 -5.01 -1.50
C GLN A 40 20.22 -5.57 -2.11
N THR A 41 20.33 -5.56 -3.43
CA THR A 41 21.60 -5.93 -4.10
C THR A 41 22.56 -4.75 -4.15
N VAL A 42 23.84 -5.00 -3.94
CA VAL A 42 24.90 -3.99 -4.00
C VAL A 42 25.63 -4.08 -5.34
N LEU A 43 25.88 -2.92 -5.96
CA LEU A 43 26.64 -2.77 -7.20
C LEU A 43 27.75 -1.71 -7.01
N PRO A 44 28.92 -1.83 -7.65
CA PRO A 44 30.05 -0.91 -7.45
C PRO A 44 29.72 0.58 -7.71
N GLY A 45 28.77 0.86 -8.62
CA GLY A 45 28.35 2.23 -8.95
C GLY A 45 27.33 2.84 -7.98
N ILE A 46 26.83 2.07 -7.00
CA ILE A 46 25.79 2.52 -6.08
C ILE A 46 26.41 2.93 -4.74
N LYS A 47 26.20 4.20 -4.38
CA LYS A 47 26.65 4.73 -3.08
C LYS A 47 25.85 4.07 -1.95
N PRO A 48 26.47 3.71 -0.81
CA PRO A 48 25.78 3.16 0.35
C PRO A 48 24.59 4.02 0.82
N SER A 49 24.73 5.34 0.75
CA SER A 49 23.67 6.29 1.13
C SER A 49 22.39 6.19 0.30
N VAL A 50 22.47 5.67 -0.93
CA VAL A 50 21.29 5.38 -1.74
C VAL A 50 20.52 4.21 -1.14
N LEU A 51 21.21 3.15 -0.72
CA LEU A 51 20.59 1.99 -0.07
C LEU A 51 19.96 2.39 1.26
N ASP A 52 20.64 3.19 2.06
CA ASP A 52 20.12 3.71 3.33
C ASP A 52 18.86 4.56 3.13
N LYS A 53 18.85 5.40 2.09
CA LYS A 53 17.67 6.20 1.75
C LYS A 53 16.52 5.33 1.28
N THR A 54 16.79 4.30 0.48
CA THR A 54 15.77 3.32 0.07
C THR A 54 15.15 2.65 1.29
N LEU A 55 15.95 2.18 2.24
CA LEU A 55 15.46 1.58 3.48
C LEU A 55 14.51 2.54 4.23
N ARG A 56 14.98 3.76 4.50
CA ARG A 56 14.21 4.78 5.22
C ARG A 56 12.90 5.15 4.53
N VAL A 57 12.92 5.33 3.21
CA VAL A 57 11.72 5.70 2.44
C VAL A 57 10.73 4.54 2.38
N THR A 58 11.20 3.31 2.24
CA THR A 58 10.36 2.11 2.26
C THR A 58 9.70 1.95 3.63
N GLU A 59 10.44 2.08 4.72
CA GLU A 59 9.90 2.03 6.08
C GLU A 59 8.83 3.11 6.31
N ALA A 60 9.12 4.36 5.92
CA ALA A 60 8.15 5.45 6.05
C ALA A 60 6.86 5.19 5.25
N ARG A 61 6.94 4.53 4.10
CA ARG A 61 5.75 4.15 3.31
C ARG A 61 4.95 3.05 4.00
N LEU A 62 5.61 2.03 4.55
CA LEU A 62 4.96 0.94 5.28
C LEU A 62 4.25 1.47 6.54
N ALA A 63 4.91 2.36 7.28
CA ALA A 63 4.38 2.94 8.51
C ALA A 63 3.05 3.69 8.30
N ARG A 64 2.83 4.30 7.12
CA ARG A 64 1.56 4.97 6.78
C ARG A 64 0.34 4.04 6.77
N SER A 65 0.56 2.75 6.60
CA SER A 65 -0.47 1.71 6.64
C SER A 65 -0.33 0.81 7.87
N GLY A 66 0.46 1.23 8.87
CA GLY A 66 0.75 0.48 10.10
C GLY A 66 1.75 -0.67 9.92
N GLY A 67 2.27 -0.87 8.70
CA GLY A 67 3.24 -1.92 8.40
C GLY A 67 4.60 -1.58 9.01
N ARG A 68 5.42 -2.60 9.24
CA ARG A 68 6.77 -2.42 9.79
C ARG A 68 7.81 -3.20 9.01
N LEU A 69 8.98 -2.58 8.82
CA LEU A 69 10.16 -3.26 8.33
C LEU A 69 10.86 -3.93 9.51
N THR A 70 11.17 -5.22 9.36
CA THR A 70 11.65 -6.07 10.48
C THR A 70 13.02 -6.66 10.24
N ALA A 71 13.49 -6.67 8.98
CA ALA A 71 14.81 -7.14 8.62
C ALA A 71 15.28 -6.41 7.35
N GLU A 72 16.58 -6.15 7.28
CA GLU A 72 17.25 -5.70 6.08
C GLU A 72 18.49 -6.55 5.83
N ARG A 73 18.75 -6.88 4.57
CA ARG A 73 19.93 -7.60 4.10
C ARG A 73 20.46 -6.94 2.84
N ARG A 74 21.79 -6.85 2.75
CA ARG A 74 22.50 -6.39 1.55
C ARG A 74 23.35 -7.54 1.01
N THR A 75 23.19 -7.83 -0.27
CA THR A 75 23.83 -8.98 -0.92
C THR A 75 24.45 -8.57 -2.25
N PRO A 76 25.49 -9.26 -2.78
CA PRO A 76 25.97 -9.03 -4.13
C PRO A 76 24.84 -9.06 -5.17
N HIS A 77 25.00 -8.31 -6.26
CA HIS A 77 24.09 -8.40 -7.40
C HIS A 77 24.38 -9.67 -8.23
N ASP A 78 24.03 -10.81 -7.64
CA ASP A 78 24.21 -12.16 -8.16
C ASP A 78 23.00 -13.02 -7.79
N VAL A 79 22.63 -13.97 -8.65
CA VAL A 79 21.43 -14.79 -8.47
C VAL A 79 21.52 -15.70 -7.25
N GLY A 80 22.68 -16.34 -7.03
CA GLY A 80 22.87 -17.24 -5.87
C GLY A 80 22.84 -16.46 -4.57
N ALA A 81 23.54 -15.32 -4.54
CA ALA A 81 23.58 -14.47 -3.36
C ALA A 81 22.21 -13.86 -2.99
N VAL A 82 21.32 -13.66 -3.96
CA VAL A 82 19.92 -13.24 -3.70
C VAL A 82 19.05 -14.41 -3.22
N ALA A 83 19.27 -15.62 -3.72
CA ALA A 83 18.51 -16.79 -3.30
C ALA A 83 18.79 -17.20 -1.84
N ASP A 84 20.01 -16.98 -1.35
CA ASP A 84 20.43 -17.28 0.03
C ASP A 84 20.11 -16.17 1.04
N ALA A 85 19.78 -14.96 0.55
CA ALA A 85 19.48 -13.80 1.35
C ALA A 85 18.04 -13.80 1.90
#